data_AF-A0A821Q569-F1
#
_entry.id   AF-A0A821Q569-F1
#
_cell.length_a   1.000
_cell.length_b   1.000
_cell.length_c   1.000
_cell.angle_alpha   90.00
_cell.angle_beta   90.00
_cell.angle_gamma   90.00
#
_symmetry.space_group_name_H-M   'P 1'
#
loop_
_entity.id
_entity.type
_entity.pdbx_description
1 polymer ?
#
loop_
_entity_poly.entity_id
_entity_poly.type
_entity_poly.pdbx_seq_one_letter_code
_entity_poly.pdbx_strand_id
1 'polypeptide(L)'
;MIVVIILVCIISTIISSSSEVTNSTNLPQAIIIGVKKCGTRALLKFLSIHPAIAVSSTEIHFFDSPKNFQHGLNWYRNQMPINKNSQYLTIEKTPHYFIDRKTPGRIFHLLPTIKL
;
A
#
# COMPACT_ATOMS: atom_id res chain seq x y z
N MET A 1 -30.03 37.03 12.69
CA MET A 1 -28.72 37.10 11.98
C MET A 1 -27.56 36.49 12.76
N ILE A 2 -27.46 36.64 14.10
CA ILE A 2 -26.39 36.04 14.92
C ILE A 2 -26.35 34.49 14.87
N VAL A 3 -27.51 33.81 14.87
CA VAL A 3 -27.56 32.32 14.91
C VAL A 3 -27.03 31.67 13.63
N VAL A 4 -27.22 32.31 12.47
CA VAL A 4 -26.73 31.81 11.18
C VAL A 4 -25.21 31.91 11.09
N ILE A 5 -24.62 32.97 11.65
CA ILE A 5 -23.16 33.18 11.68
C ILE A 5 -22.49 32.13 12.58
N ILE A 6 -23.08 31.82 13.74
CA ILE A 6 -22.55 30.78 14.65
C ILE A 6 -22.62 29.39 14.00
N LEU A 7 -23.71 29.08 13.31
CA LEU A 7 -23.86 27.78 12.63
C LEU A 7 -22.87 27.62 11.46
N VAL A 8 -22.65 28.67 10.67
CA VAL A 8 -21.66 28.68 9.58
C VAL A 8 -20.24 28.57 10.13
N CYS A 9 -19.90 29.26 11.24
CA CYS A 9 -18.59 29.13 11.88
C CYS A 9 -18.37 27.71 12.43
N ILE A 10 -19.34 27.10 13.09
CA ILE A 10 -19.23 25.72 13.60
C ILE A 10 -19.08 24.72 12.44
N ILE A 11 -19.85 24.88 11.35
CA ILE A 11 -19.73 24.03 10.15
C ILE A 11 -18.34 24.20 9.52
N SER A 12 -17.81 25.43 9.44
CA SER A 12 -16.47 25.71 8.91
C SER A 12 -15.34 25.14 9.78
N THR A 13 -15.50 25.17 11.11
CA THR A 13 -14.56 24.60 12.08
C THR A 13 -14.59 23.07 12.05
N ILE A 14 -15.75 22.44 11.87
CA ILE A 14 -15.88 20.98 11.70
C ILE A 14 -15.31 20.53 10.35
N ILE A 15 -15.48 21.29 9.27
CA ILE A 15 -14.86 20.99 7.96
C ILE A 15 -13.33 21.13 8.02
N SER A 16 -12.81 21.90 8.99
CA SER A 16 -11.38 22.08 9.24
C SER A 16 -10.75 21.02 10.15
N SER A 17 -11.50 20.01 10.64
CA SER A 17 -10.89 18.78 11.17
C SER A 17 -10.33 17.95 10.00
N SER A 18 -9.22 18.47 9.52
CA SER A 18 -8.29 17.99 8.51
C SER A 18 -8.09 16.46 8.52
N SER A 19 -8.78 15.76 7.63
CA SER A 19 -8.04 14.79 6.83
C SER A 19 -7.14 15.60 5.90
N GLU A 20 -5.92 15.94 6.34
CA GLU A 20 -4.90 16.31 5.38
C GLU A 20 -4.83 15.16 4.37
N VAL A 21 -5.20 15.44 3.12
CA VAL A 21 -4.88 14.57 1.99
C VAL A 21 -3.37 14.70 1.81
N THR A 22 -2.61 14.16 2.76
CA THR A 22 -1.20 13.89 2.56
C THR A 22 -1.18 12.79 1.51
N ASN A 23 -0.57 13.06 0.37
CA ASN A 23 -0.19 12.03 -0.60
C ASN A 23 0.81 11.10 0.11
N SER A 24 0.31 10.17 0.92
CA SER A 24 1.12 9.26 1.70
C SER A 24 1.27 7.94 0.93
N THR A 25 2.50 7.48 0.84
CA THR A 25 2.77 6.11 0.39
C THR A 25 2.56 5.19 1.59
N ASN A 26 1.54 4.34 1.52
CA ASN A 26 1.29 3.35 2.56
C ASN A 26 2.09 2.08 2.25
N LEU A 27 2.47 1.33 3.29
CA LEU A 27 2.99 -0.03 3.10
C LEU A 27 1.91 -0.91 2.50
N PRO A 28 2.28 -1.97 1.75
CA PRO A 28 1.31 -2.90 1.23
C PRO A 28 0.59 -3.61 2.37
N GLN A 29 -0.72 -3.78 2.22
CA GLN A 29 -1.58 -4.53 3.14
C GLN A 29 -1.76 -5.98 2.68
N ALA A 30 -1.47 -6.25 1.41
CA ALA A 30 -1.41 -7.60 0.85
C ALA A 30 -0.25 -7.73 -0.14
N ILE A 31 0.34 -8.93 -0.24
CA ILE A 31 1.42 -9.24 -1.18
C ILE A 31 1.08 -10.51 -1.95
N ILE A 32 1.04 -10.43 -3.27
CA ILE A 32 0.96 -11.61 -4.13
C ILE A 32 2.38 -12.20 -4.25
N ILE A 33 2.66 -13.24 -3.46
CA ILE A 33 4.00 -13.84 -3.35
C ILE A 33 4.37 -14.81 -4.48
N GLY A 34 3.39 -15.28 -5.26
CA GLY A 34 3.62 -16.34 -6.24
C GLY A 34 2.35 -16.96 -6.82
N VAL A 35 2.45 -17.99 -7.66
CA VAL A 35 3.70 -18.59 -8.19
C VAL A 35 3.97 -18.09 -9.62
N LYS A 36 5.25 -18.07 -10.03
CA LYS A 36 5.64 -17.72 -11.41
C LYS A 36 4.86 -18.59 -12.43
N LYS A 37 4.43 -17.96 -13.53
CA LYS A 37 3.67 -18.58 -14.63
C LYS A 37 2.22 -19.01 -14.30
N CYS A 38 1.71 -18.71 -13.11
CA CYS A 38 0.32 -19.03 -12.71
C CYS A 38 -0.67 -17.87 -12.88
N GLY A 39 -0.35 -16.85 -13.69
CA GLY A 39 -1.26 -15.73 -13.94
C GLY A 39 -1.26 -14.62 -12.88
N THR A 40 -0.22 -14.51 -12.05
CA THR A 40 -0.11 -13.45 -11.02
C THR A 40 -0.25 -12.03 -11.57
N ARG A 41 0.20 -11.78 -12.81
CA ARG A 41 0.02 -10.49 -13.50
C ARG A 41 -1.42 -10.23 -13.96
N ALA A 42 -2.15 -11.27 -14.36
CA ALA A 42 -3.57 -11.16 -14.69
C ALA A 42 -4.39 -10.87 -13.44
N LEU A 43 -4.12 -11.58 -12.34
CA LEU A 43 -4.73 -11.31 -11.03
C LEU A 43 -4.52 -9.86 -10.58
N LEU A 44 -3.28 -9.37 -10.64
CA LEU A 44 -2.97 -7.99 -10.28
C LEU A 44 -3.74 -6.98 -11.14
N LYS A 45 -3.88 -7.26 -12.45
CA LYS A 45 -4.63 -6.39 -13.37
C LYS A 45 -6.12 -6.39 -13.05
N PHE A 46 -6.72 -7.54 -12.73
CA PHE A 46 -8.12 -7.58 -12.29
C PHE A 46 -8.35 -6.84 -10.98
N LEU A 47 -7.44 -6.97 -10.00
CA LEU A 47 -7.52 -6.24 -8.74
C LEU A 47 -7.41 -4.72 -8.95
N SER A 48 -6.59 -4.27 -9.90
CA SER A 48 -6.41 -2.84 -10.20
C SER A 48 -7.66 -2.14 -10.76
N ILE A 49 -8.67 -2.90 -11.20
CA ILE A 49 -9.94 -2.33 -11.67
C ILE A 49 -10.77 -1.81 -10.49
N HIS A 50 -10.58 -2.37 -9.29
CA HIS A 50 -11.37 -1.99 -8.13
C HIS A 50 -10.98 -0.59 -7.62
N PRO A 51 -11.93 0.35 -7.45
CA PRO A 51 -11.61 1.73 -7.11
C PRO A 51 -10.93 1.89 -5.75
N ALA A 52 -11.08 0.91 -4.85
CA ALA A 52 -10.45 0.92 -3.53
C ALA A 52 -9.07 0.22 -3.47
N ILE A 53 -8.50 -0.22 -4.60
CA ILE A 53 -7.24 -0.97 -4.63
C ILE A 53 -6.19 -0.19 -5.44
N ALA A 54 -5.02 0.01 -4.85
CA ALA A 54 -3.85 0.52 -5.52
C ALA A 54 -2.82 -0.60 -5.67
N VAL A 55 -2.31 -0.82 -6.88
CA VAL A 55 -1.34 -1.89 -7.16
C VAL A 55 0.03 -1.31 -7.49
N SER A 56 1.10 -1.95 -7.03
CA SER A 56 2.44 -1.69 -7.56
C SER A 56 2.51 -2.10 -9.03
N SER A 57 3.06 -1.23 -9.89
CA SER A 57 3.20 -1.50 -11.32
C SER A 57 4.35 -2.47 -11.64
N THR A 58 5.38 -2.51 -10.78
CA THR A 58 6.60 -3.28 -10.96
C THR A 58 6.81 -4.30 -9.84
N GLU A 59 7.62 -5.32 -10.13
CA GLU A 59 8.11 -6.27 -9.12
C GLU A 59 9.23 -5.57 -8.34
N ILE A 60 9.05 -5.38 -7.03
CA ILE A 60 9.94 -4.54 -6.22
C ILE A 60 11.15 -5.34 -5.75
N HIS A 61 11.02 -6.66 -5.65
CA HIS A 61 12.08 -7.55 -5.21
C HIS A 61 12.70 -7.10 -3.87
N PHE A 62 11.87 -6.75 -2.89
CA PHE A 62 12.35 -6.24 -1.60
C PHE A 62 12.83 -7.36 -0.69
N PHE A 63 12.05 -8.43 -0.56
CA PHE A 63 12.31 -9.51 0.40
C PHE A 63 13.30 -10.56 -0.10
N ASP A 64 13.53 -10.67 -1.41
CA ASP A 64 14.45 -11.63 -2.03
C ASP A 64 15.82 -10.99 -2.34
N SER A 65 15.86 -9.75 -2.87
CA SER A 65 17.12 -9.07 -3.20
C SER A 65 17.83 -8.53 -1.95
N PRO A 66 19.06 -8.98 -1.64
CA PRO A 66 19.83 -8.45 -0.51
C PRO A 66 20.09 -6.95 -0.63
N LYS A 67 20.30 -6.45 -1.86
CA LYS A 67 20.53 -5.03 -2.15
C LYS A 67 19.31 -4.19 -1.78
N ASN A 68 18.12 -4.62 -2.19
CA ASN A 68 16.89 -3.86 -1.93
C ASN A 68 16.51 -3.92 -0.44
N PHE A 69 16.71 -5.07 0.19
CA PHE A 69 16.43 -5.25 1.61
C PHE A 69 17.29 -4.34 2.50
N GLN A 70 18.55 -4.08 2.11
CA GLN A 70 19.45 -3.17 2.84
C GLN A 70 18.97 -1.71 2.86
N HIS A 71 18.19 -1.28 1.86
CA HIS A 71 17.61 0.08 1.85
C HIS A 71 16.51 0.26 2.91
N GLY A 72 16.01 -0.82 3.50
CA GLY A 72 15.07 -0.79 4.61
C GLY A 72 13.62 -0.47 4.22
N LEU A 73 12.76 -0.42 5.23
CA LEU A 73 11.30 -0.35 5.07
C LEU A 73 10.83 0.98 4.48
N ASN A 74 11.55 2.08 4.74
CA ASN A 74 11.22 3.39 4.18
C ASN A 74 11.42 3.41 2.66
N TRP A 75 12.49 2.79 2.16
CA TRP A 75 12.68 2.63 0.73
C TRP A 75 11.57 1.78 0.12
N TYR A 76 11.17 0.68 0.78
CA TYR A 76 10.06 -0.16 0.32
C TYR A 76 8.74 0.61 0.23
N ARG A 77 8.43 1.41 1.25
CA ARG A 77 7.26 2.30 1.26
C ARG A 77 7.28 3.27 0.07
N ASN A 78 8.44 3.84 -0.26
CA ASN A 78 8.56 4.78 -1.38
C ASN A 78 8.39 4.14 -2.77
N GLN A 79 8.44 2.81 -2.87
CA GLN A 79 8.12 2.11 -4.12
C GLN A 79 6.61 1.93 -4.33
N MET A 80 5.78 2.22 -3.32
CA MET A 80 4.33 2.04 -3.40
C MET A 80 3.68 3.19 -4.19
N PRO A 81 2.56 2.91 -4.88
CA PRO A 81 1.81 3.96 -5.58
C PRO A 81 1.35 5.03 -4.58
N ILE A 82 1.33 6.28 -5.05
CA ILE A 82 0.81 7.40 -4.26
C ILE A 82 -0.71 7.22 -4.13
N ASN A 83 -1.19 7.10 -2.89
CA ASN A 83 -2.61 7.02 -2.61
C ASN A 83 -3.20 8.43 -2.63
N LYS A 84 -4.01 8.74 -3.65
CA LYS A 84 -4.78 10.00 -3.71
C LYS A 84 -5.89 10.06 -2.65
N ASN A 85 -6.23 8.91 -2.07
CA ASN A 85 -7.28 8.76 -1.08
C ASN A 85 -6.76 7.80 -0.01
N SER A 86 -6.84 8.20 1.26
CA SER A 86 -6.24 7.46 2.38
C SER A 86 -6.87 6.07 2.62
N GLN A 87 -7.96 5.75 1.93
CA GLN A 87 -8.72 4.50 2.07
C GLN A 87 -8.29 3.38 1.11
N TYR A 88 -7.28 3.60 0.26
CA TYR A 88 -6.89 2.58 -0.72
C TYR A 88 -6.04 1.45 -0.13
N LEU A 89 -6.41 0.22 -0.50
CA LEU A 89 -5.64 -0.97 -0.18
C LEU A 89 -4.47 -1.13 -1.15
N THR A 90 -3.25 -1.04 -0.64
CA THR A 90 -2.03 -1.20 -1.45
C THR A 90 -1.64 -2.68 -1.57
N ILE A 91 -1.47 -3.16 -2.80
CA ILE A 91 -1.05 -4.54 -3.11
C ILE A 91 0.26 -4.54 -3.90
N GLU A 92 1.21 -5.35 -3.45
CA GLU A 92 2.47 -5.60 -4.15
C GLU A 92 2.49 -7.02 -4.75
N LYS A 93 3.28 -7.25 -5.81
CA LYS A 93 3.41 -8.57 -6.45
C LYS A 93 4.85 -8.82 -6.86
N THR A 94 5.48 -9.79 -6.21
CA THR A 94 6.77 -10.35 -6.62
C THR A 94 6.70 -11.89 -6.55
N PRO A 95 6.46 -12.59 -7.67
CA PRO A 95 6.23 -14.03 -7.68
C PRO A 95 7.43 -14.89 -7.28
N HIS A 96 8.62 -14.29 -7.15
CA HIS A 96 9.82 -14.99 -6.70
C HIS A 96 9.82 -15.24 -5.18
N TYR A 97 9.05 -14.47 -4.41
CA TYR A 97 8.94 -14.60 -2.96
C TYR A 97 8.51 -16.00 -2.51
N PHE A 98 7.68 -16.68 -3.32
CA PHE A 98 7.23 -18.04 -3.02
C PHE A 98 8.36 -19.09 -2.99
N ILE A 99 9.45 -18.89 -3.73
CA ILE A 99 10.55 -19.86 -3.82
C ILE A 99 11.82 -19.42 -3.09
N ASP A 100 11.94 -18.14 -2.73
CA ASP A 100 13.07 -17.65 -1.96
C ASP A 100 12.93 -18.06 -0.48
N ARG A 101 13.96 -18.73 0.06
CA ARG A 101 13.92 -19.29 1.43
C ARG A 101 13.95 -18.23 2.53
N LYS A 102 14.50 -17.04 2.25
CA LYS A 102 14.66 -15.97 3.25
C LYS A 102 13.41 -15.11 3.38
N THR A 103 12.62 -15.04 2.31
CA THR A 103 11.45 -14.18 2.20
C THR A 103 10.41 -14.41 3.31
N PRO A 104 9.97 -15.64 3.64
CA PRO A 104 8.96 -15.85 4.69
C PRO A 104 9.37 -15.27 6.05
N GLY A 105 10.62 -15.50 6.47
CA GLY A 105 11.14 -14.98 7.75
C GLY A 105 11.24 -13.45 7.76
N ARG A 106 11.64 -12.85 6.63
CA ARG A 106 11.71 -11.38 6.49
C ARG A 106 10.32 -10.74 6.50
N ILE A 107 9.36 -11.33 5.80
CA ILE A 107 7.96 -10.86 5.78
C ILE A 107 7.37 -10.94 7.19
N PHE A 108 7.49 -12.10 7.85
CA PHE A 108 6.94 -12.28 9.20
C PHE A 108 7.55 -11.31 10.21
N HIS A 109 8.86 -11.06 10.13
CA HIS A 109 9.54 -10.14 11.06
C HIS A 109 9.14 -8.68 10.84
N LEU A 110 9.01 -8.23 9.58
CA LEU A 110 8.73 -6.83 9.28
C LEU A 110 7.23 -6.49 9.25
N LEU A 111 6.40 -7.44 8.82
CA LEU A 111 4.97 -7.26 8.54
C LEU A 111 4.18 -8.49 9.04
N PRO A 112 4.11 -8.73 10.36
CA PRO A 112 3.55 -9.98 10.91
C PRO A 112 2.05 -10.19 10.63
N THR A 113 1.30 -9.12 10.35
CA THR A 113 -0.15 -9.16 10.13
C THR A 113 -0.54 -9.03 8.65
N ILE A 114 0.43 -9.10 7.73
CA ILE A 114 0.17 -8.90 6.31
C ILE A 114 -0.58 -10.09 5.69
N LYS A 115 -1.41 -9.80 4.67
CA LYS A 115 -2.09 -10.83 3.89
C LYS A 115 -1.20 -11.28 2.72
N LEU A 116 -1.14 -12.58 2.44
CA LEU A 116 -0.36 -13.19 1.35
C LEU A 116 -1.28 -13.91 0.35
#